data_AF-A0AAU5PJI5-F1
#
_entry.id   AF-A0AAU5PJI5-F1
#
_cell.length_a   1.000
_cell.length_b   1.000
_cell.length_c   1.000
_cell.angle_alpha   90.00
_cell.angle_beta   90.00
_cell.angle_gamma   90.00
#
_symmetry.space_group_name_H-M   'P 1'
#
loop_
_entity.id
_entity.type
_entity.pdbx_description
1 polymer ?
#
loop_
_entity_poly.entity_id
_entity_poly.type
_entity_poly.pdbx_seq_one_letter_code
_entity_poly.pdbx_strand_id
1 'polypeptide(L)'
;MDANGLPVLCAAVAAYDEPVAEALVEGGADPDRVLPDGTTPLGRAVDGGSPALFSAVLGKEPRLRLPEAARGGFLALARNWYERGAAEELRRRTGASGPAVTVRVQDGEYDWVDQVTLGGLVVRAGHGAILTALEWAFRVLTPVDELIARAVKQPDEEHVDWSTVCWILTERRSFETWSAVVAHRHDPDLAHRRFVVDYLRKRGLLDTSPYYEKKEGELLAAWAAEETDGEILAKVLDAFTGHDHPDQEAIGLRHAGHPDPRVRREVPYAL
;
A
#
# COMPACT_ATOMS: atom_id res chain seq x y z
N MET A 1 -21.27 16.91 19.15
CA MET A 1 -22.22 15.91 18.62
C MET A 1 -23.02 16.61 17.54
N ASP A 2 -23.37 15.92 16.46
CA ASP A 2 -24.29 16.46 15.46
C ASP A 2 -25.76 16.41 15.95
N ALA A 3 -26.70 16.82 15.11
CA ALA A 3 -28.14 16.82 15.41
C ALA A 3 -28.73 15.43 15.75
N ASN A 4 -27.99 14.35 15.47
CA ASN A 4 -28.38 12.97 15.77
C ASN A 4 -27.63 12.37 16.97
N GLY A 5 -26.81 13.17 17.67
CA GLY A 5 -26.03 12.70 18.82
C GLY A 5 -24.76 11.92 18.44
N LEU A 6 -24.41 11.84 17.14
CA LEU A 6 -23.20 11.16 16.71
C LEU A 6 -21.97 12.06 16.95
N PRO A 7 -20.81 11.49 17.34
CA PRO A 7 -19.56 12.23 17.38
C PRO A 7 -19.25 12.83 16.00
N VAL A 8 -18.71 14.06 15.97
CA VAL A 8 -18.34 14.75 14.72
C VAL A 8 -17.38 13.90 13.88
N LEU A 9 -16.52 13.11 14.55
CA LEU A 9 -15.64 12.13 13.91
C LEU A 9 -16.39 11.10 13.05
N CYS A 10 -17.58 10.67 13.45
CA CYS A 10 -18.38 9.73 12.65
C CYS A 10 -18.90 10.36 11.35
N ALA A 11 -19.21 11.66 11.36
CA ALA A 11 -19.63 12.38 10.17
C ALA A 11 -18.46 12.53 9.19
N ALA A 12 -17.25 12.85 9.69
CA ALA A 12 -16.03 12.89 8.87
C ALA A 12 -15.74 11.51 8.25
N VAL A 13 -15.84 10.43 9.04
CA VAL A 13 -15.67 9.06 8.56
C VAL A 13 -16.67 8.70 7.47
N ALA A 14 -17.96 9.00 7.66
CA ALA A 14 -18.99 8.72 6.66
C ALA A 14 -18.81 9.53 5.36
N ALA A 15 -18.17 10.69 5.44
CA ALA A 15 -17.88 11.55 4.30
C ALA A 15 -16.56 11.21 3.59
N TYR A 16 -15.76 10.27 4.10
CA TYR A 16 -14.37 10.03 3.68
C TYR A 16 -13.48 11.28 3.77
N ASP A 17 -13.74 12.12 4.78
CA ASP A 17 -13.00 13.37 5.01
C ASP A 17 -11.79 13.11 5.93
N GLU A 18 -10.70 12.63 5.32
CA GLU A 18 -9.45 12.31 5.99
C GLU A 18 -8.85 13.51 6.77
N PRO A 19 -8.67 14.71 6.19
CA PRO A 19 -8.07 15.83 6.91
C PRO A 19 -8.87 16.24 8.15
N VAL A 20 -10.20 16.22 8.06
CA VAL A 20 -11.06 16.54 9.21
C VAL A 20 -11.01 15.42 10.25
N ALA A 21 -11.02 14.15 9.83
CA ALA A 21 -10.90 13.02 10.75
C ALA A 21 -9.57 13.05 11.52
N GLU A 22 -8.46 13.33 10.83
CA GLU A 22 -7.13 13.48 11.44
C GLU A 22 -7.13 14.62 12.48
N ALA A 23 -7.55 15.82 12.08
CA ALA A 23 -7.59 16.97 12.98
C ALA A 23 -8.47 16.73 14.22
N LEU A 24 -9.56 15.98 14.09
CA LEU A 24 -10.41 15.62 15.22
C LEU A 24 -9.73 14.63 16.17
N VAL A 25 -9.07 13.60 15.64
CA VAL A 25 -8.35 12.61 16.46
C VAL A 25 -7.14 13.26 17.15
N GLU A 26 -6.38 14.10 16.45
CA GLU A 26 -5.31 14.90 17.04
C GLU A 26 -5.83 15.87 18.11
N GLY A 27 -7.03 16.42 17.89
CA GLY A 27 -7.78 17.23 18.86
C GLY A 27 -8.37 16.45 20.04
N GLY A 28 -8.15 15.14 20.13
CA GLY A 28 -8.57 14.30 21.25
C GLY A 28 -9.95 13.65 21.09
N ALA A 29 -10.54 13.65 19.89
CA ALA A 29 -11.72 12.82 19.62
C ALA A 29 -11.35 11.33 19.80
N ASP A 30 -12.12 10.61 20.61
CA ASP A 30 -11.90 9.20 20.89
C ASP A 30 -12.39 8.31 19.73
N PRO A 31 -11.49 7.65 18.96
CA PRO A 31 -11.87 6.80 17.84
C PRO A 31 -12.42 5.44 18.27
N ASP A 32 -12.30 5.06 19.55
CA ASP A 32 -12.76 3.76 20.07
C ASP A 32 -14.09 3.84 20.80
N ARG A 33 -14.62 5.05 20.95
CA ARG A 33 -15.87 5.27 21.65
C ARG A 33 -16.96 4.41 21.06
N VAL A 34 -17.49 3.51 21.89
CA VAL A 34 -18.63 2.66 21.53
C VAL A 34 -19.88 3.55 21.37
N LEU A 35 -20.51 3.42 20.21
CA LEU A 35 -21.70 4.15 19.81
C LEU A 35 -22.97 3.36 20.19
N PRO A 36 -24.15 3.99 20.17
CA PRO A 36 -25.41 3.31 20.51
C PRO A 36 -25.72 2.07 19.65
N ASP A 37 -25.18 1.99 18.44
CA ASP A 37 -25.32 0.83 17.54
C ASP A 37 -24.25 -0.25 17.76
N GLY A 38 -23.39 -0.09 18.77
CA GLY A 38 -22.30 -1.01 19.09
C GLY A 38 -21.05 -0.85 18.23
N THR A 39 -21.05 0.04 17.23
CA THR A 39 -19.86 0.33 16.41
C THR A 39 -18.95 1.36 17.09
N THR A 40 -17.77 1.58 16.53
CA THR A 40 -16.85 2.68 16.91
C THR A 40 -16.47 3.48 15.67
N PRO A 41 -16.03 4.75 15.78
CA PRO A 41 -15.48 5.49 14.65
C PRO A 41 -14.38 4.73 13.91
N LEU A 42 -13.44 4.10 14.63
CA LEU A 42 -12.40 3.26 14.03
C LEU A 42 -12.98 2.05 13.29
N GLY A 43 -13.98 1.38 13.86
CA GLY A 43 -14.64 0.25 13.20
C GLY A 43 -15.36 0.66 11.92
N ARG A 44 -15.98 1.84 11.89
CA ARG A 44 -16.60 2.41 10.68
C ARG A 44 -15.55 2.77 9.63
N ALA A 45 -14.37 3.27 10.02
CA ALA A 45 -13.28 3.55 9.10
C ALA A 45 -12.71 2.26 8.47
N VAL A 46 -12.52 1.20 9.27
CA VAL A 46 -12.13 -0.14 8.76
C VAL A 46 -13.19 -0.68 7.80
N ASP A 47 -14.47 -0.56 8.16
CA ASP A 47 -15.57 -1.04 7.33
C ASP A 47 -15.69 -0.28 6.00
N GLY A 48 -15.47 1.03 6.02
CA GLY A 48 -15.48 1.90 4.83
C GLY A 48 -14.34 1.65 3.84
N GLY A 49 -13.24 1.04 4.27
CA GLY A 49 -12.22 0.54 3.33
C GLY A 49 -11.31 1.60 2.72
N SER A 50 -11.24 2.80 3.30
CA SER A 50 -10.31 3.87 2.93
C SER A 50 -9.04 3.81 3.79
N PRO A 51 -7.88 3.47 3.23
CA PRO A 51 -6.63 3.37 3.99
C PRO A 51 -6.14 4.70 4.58
N ALA A 52 -6.29 5.81 3.87
CA ALA A 52 -5.92 7.13 4.35
C ALA A 52 -6.82 7.57 5.53
N LEU A 53 -8.15 7.48 5.36
CA LEU A 53 -9.09 7.76 6.45
C LEU A 53 -8.87 6.81 7.64
N PHE A 54 -8.65 5.52 7.38
CA PHE A 54 -8.33 4.56 8.43
C PHE A 54 -7.09 4.98 9.21
N SER A 55 -6.02 5.38 8.53
CA SER A 55 -4.77 5.81 9.16
C SER A 55 -4.98 7.08 10.01
N ALA A 56 -5.72 8.06 9.48
CA ALA A 56 -6.12 9.27 10.22
C ALA A 56 -6.91 8.95 11.50
N VAL A 57 -7.81 7.95 11.44
CA VAL A 57 -8.66 7.56 12.58
C VAL A 57 -7.95 6.63 13.56
N LEU A 58 -6.99 5.81 13.10
CA LEU A 58 -6.26 4.85 13.92
C LEU A 58 -5.47 5.55 15.03
N GLY A 59 -4.95 6.76 14.79
CA GLY A 59 -4.22 7.52 15.79
C GLY A 59 -2.98 6.80 16.34
N LYS A 60 -2.44 7.32 17.45
CA LYS A 60 -1.17 6.85 18.02
C LYS A 60 -1.33 5.60 18.88
N GLU A 61 -0.34 4.72 18.79
CA GLU A 61 -0.17 3.53 19.64
C GLU A 61 -1.43 2.65 19.81
N PRO A 62 -2.13 2.29 18.71
CA PRO A 62 -3.42 1.58 18.78
C PRO A 62 -3.31 0.24 19.50
N ARG A 63 -2.12 -0.40 19.53
CA ARG A 63 -1.89 -1.64 20.27
C ARG A 63 -1.96 -1.46 21.79
N LEU A 64 -1.55 -0.32 22.33
CA LEU A 64 -1.63 -0.03 23.76
C LEU A 64 -3.04 0.40 24.17
N ARG A 65 -3.71 1.10 23.25
CA ARG A 65 -5.06 1.62 23.45
C ARG A 65 -6.16 0.55 23.33
N LEU A 66 -6.03 -0.37 22.37
CA LEU A 66 -7.06 -1.38 22.08
C LEU A 66 -6.86 -2.71 22.83
N PRO A 67 -7.92 -3.28 23.43
CA PRO A 67 -7.87 -4.62 23.99
C PRO A 67 -7.70 -5.68 22.88
N GLU A 68 -7.14 -6.84 23.23
CA GLU A 68 -6.83 -7.90 22.26
C GLU A 68 -8.04 -8.35 21.44
N ALA A 69 -9.20 -8.50 22.07
CA ALA A 69 -10.44 -8.87 21.38
C ALA A 69 -10.84 -7.85 20.30
N ALA A 70 -10.67 -6.54 20.56
CA ALA A 70 -10.95 -5.50 19.57
C ALA A 70 -9.95 -5.55 18.40
N ARG A 71 -8.65 -5.77 18.69
CA ARG A 71 -7.62 -5.94 17.66
C ARG A 71 -7.92 -7.14 16.75
N GLY A 72 -8.29 -8.27 17.35
CA GLY A 72 -8.71 -9.46 16.61
C GLY A 72 -9.96 -9.22 15.77
N GLY A 73 -10.93 -8.46 16.29
CA GLY A 73 -12.12 -8.04 15.56
C GLY A 73 -11.81 -7.19 14.32
N PHE A 74 -10.92 -6.20 14.43
CA PHE A 74 -10.53 -5.37 13.29
C PHE A 74 -9.74 -6.15 12.22
N LEU A 75 -8.82 -7.03 12.64
CA LEU A 75 -8.10 -7.92 11.72
C LEU A 75 -9.08 -8.84 10.96
N ALA A 76 -10.02 -9.45 11.67
CA ALA A 76 -11.02 -10.32 11.06
C ALA A 76 -11.94 -9.54 10.10
N LEU A 77 -12.35 -8.32 10.47
CA LEU A 77 -13.18 -7.48 9.61
C LEU A 77 -12.46 -7.11 8.31
N ALA A 78 -11.24 -6.58 8.39
CA ALA A 78 -10.45 -6.22 7.22
C ALA A 78 -10.15 -7.45 6.34
N ARG A 79 -9.80 -8.58 6.95
CA ARG A 79 -9.56 -9.85 6.24
C ARG A 79 -10.80 -10.37 5.51
N ASN A 80 -11.97 -10.35 6.14
CA ASN A 80 -13.21 -10.78 5.52
C ASN A 80 -13.57 -9.92 4.29
N TRP A 81 -13.39 -8.60 4.38
CA TRP A 81 -13.58 -7.69 3.25
C TRP A 81 -12.56 -7.97 2.14
N TYR A 82 -11.28 -8.11 2.47
CA TYR A 82 -10.21 -8.38 1.51
C TYR A 82 -10.42 -9.72 0.75
N GLU A 83 -10.75 -10.78 1.48
CA GLU A 83 -10.95 -12.12 0.91
C GLU A 83 -12.22 -12.21 0.06
N ARG A 84 -13.32 -11.59 0.50
CA ARG A 84 -14.59 -11.60 -0.25
C ARG A 84 -14.58 -10.61 -1.43
N GLY A 85 -13.90 -9.48 -1.27
CA GLY A 85 -13.93 -8.35 -2.19
C GLY A 85 -15.12 -7.42 -1.97
N ALA A 86 -14.91 -6.12 -2.20
CA ALA A 86 -15.86 -5.07 -1.87
C ALA A 86 -17.25 -5.26 -2.50
N ALA A 87 -17.31 -5.56 -3.80
CA ALA A 87 -18.58 -5.76 -4.50
C ALA A 87 -19.40 -6.92 -3.94
N GLU A 88 -18.74 -8.03 -3.59
CA GLU A 88 -19.42 -9.23 -3.10
C GLU A 88 -19.86 -9.09 -1.64
N GLU A 89 -19.07 -8.41 -0.81
CA GLU A 89 -19.50 -8.08 0.55
C GLU A 89 -20.66 -7.07 0.54
N LEU A 90 -20.67 -6.10 -0.37
CA LEU A 90 -21.84 -5.24 -0.56
C LEU A 90 -23.08 -6.02 -1.01
N ARG A 91 -22.96 -6.99 -1.93
CA ARG A 91 -24.09 -7.87 -2.32
C ARG A 91 -24.65 -8.59 -1.11
N ARG A 92 -23.76 -9.21 -0.31
CA ARG A 92 -24.15 -9.94 0.90
C ARG A 92 -24.90 -9.06 1.91
N ARG A 93 -24.45 -7.82 2.09
CA ARG A 93 -25.05 -6.88 3.07
C ARG A 93 -26.35 -6.25 2.60
N THR A 94 -26.45 -5.94 1.30
CA THR A 94 -27.61 -5.22 0.75
C THR A 94 -28.68 -6.14 0.17
N GLY A 95 -28.34 -7.39 -0.14
CA GLY A 95 -29.21 -8.31 -0.88
C GLY A 95 -29.43 -7.90 -2.35
N ALA A 96 -28.78 -6.83 -2.83
CA ALA A 96 -28.92 -6.37 -4.20
C ALA A 96 -28.18 -7.32 -5.16
N SER A 97 -28.87 -7.74 -6.22
CA SER A 97 -28.32 -8.64 -7.26
C SER A 97 -27.80 -7.88 -8.49
N GLY A 98 -27.91 -6.55 -8.51
CA GLY A 98 -27.48 -5.71 -9.63
C GLY A 98 -25.96 -5.59 -9.76
N PRO A 99 -25.46 -5.04 -10.88
CA PRO A 99 -24.05 -4.72 -11.02
C PRO A 99 -23.64 -3.66 -9.98
N ALA A 100 -22.48 -3.85 -9.37
CA ALA A 100 -21.86 -2.82 -8.54
C ALA A 100 -21.27 -1.74 -9.46
N VAL A 101 -21.42 -0.47 -9.07
CA VAL A 101 -20.79 0.66 -9.76
C VAL A 101 -19.42 0.88 -9.13
N THR A 102 -18.38 0.87 -9.95
CA THR A 102 -17.00 1.12 -9.50
C THR A 102 -16.48 2.39 -10.14
N VAL A 103 -15.91 3.28 -9.33
CA VAL A 103 -15.25 4.51 -9.78
C VAL A 103 -13.91 4.63 -9.05
N ARG A 104 -12.84 4.90 -9.79
CA ARG A 104 -11.52 5.17 -9.20
C ARG A 104 -11.53 6.54 -8.52
N VAL A 105 -11.13 6.60 -7.26
CA VAL A 105 -11.06 7.83 -6.45
C VAL A 105 -9.71 7.94 -5.77
N GLN A 106 -9.31 9.17 -5.47
CA GLN A 106 -8.09 9.45 -4.71
C GLN A 106 -8.32 9.13 -3.22
N ASP A 107 -7.32 8.53 -2.57
CA ASP A 107 -7.32 8.14 -1.15
C ASP A 107 -5.95 8.50 -0.55
N GLY A 108 -5.87 9.68 0.08
CA GLY A 108 -4.61 10.30 0.46
C GLY A 108 -3.99 11.13 -0.68
N GLU A 109 -2.74 11.57 -0.49
CA GLU A 109 -2.10 12.52 -1.41
C GLU A 109 -1.69 11.89 -2.75
N TYR A 110 -1.24 10.64 -2.74
CA TYR A 110 -0.61 9.98 -3.90
C TYR A 110 -1.30 8.69 -4.35
N ASP A 111 -2.22 8.15 -3.55
CA ASP A 111 -2.78 6.83 -3.78
C ASP A 111 -4.23 6.88 -4.27
N TRP A 112 -4.62 5.82 -4.96
CA TRP A 112 -5.92 5.64 -5.57
C TRP A 112 -6.54 4.31 -5.17
N VAL A 113 -7.87 4.29 -5.13
CA VAL A 113 -8.63 3.10 -4.79
C VAL A 113 -9.95 3.09 -5.54
N ASP A 114 -10.48 1.90 -5.77
CA ASP A 114 -11.81 1.73 -6.33
C ASP A 114 -12.88 1.99 -5.27
N GLN A 115 -13.75 2.98 -5.51
CA GLN A 115 -14.98 3.18 -4.76
C GLN A 115 -16.10 2.37 -5.40
N VAL A 116 -16.67 1.46 -4.62
CA VAL A 116 -17.71 0.52 -5.04
C VAL A 116 -19.03 0.89 -4.40
N THR A 117 -20.07 1.03 -5.23
CA THR A 117 -21.43 1.36 -4.81
C THR A 117 -22.39 0.27 -5.23
N LEU A 118 -23.20 -0.23 -4.28
CA LEU A 118 -24.26 -1.19 -4.56
C LEU A 118 -25.32 -1.13 -3.46
N GLY A 119 -26.60 -1.21 -3.84
CA GLY A 119 -27.71 -1.29 -2.88
C GLY A 119 -27.81 -0.08 -1.93
N GLY A 120 -27.35 1.09 -2.38
CA GLY A 120 -27.31 2.33 -1.57
C GLY A 120 -26.14 2.43 -0.59
N LEU A 121 -25.26 1.41 -0.54
CA LEU A 121 -24.03 1.45 0.25
C LEU A 121 -22.82 1.76 -0.63
N VAL A 122 -21.86 2.47 -0.05
CA VAL A 122 -20.61 2.89 -0.69
C VAL A 122 -19.44 2.48 0.20
N VAL A 123 -18.46 1.76 -0.36
CA VAL A 123 -17.19 1.45 0.28
C VAL A 123 -16.03 1.68 -0.67
N ARG A 124 -14.84 1.92 -0.15
CA ARG A 124 -13.59 1.85 -0.93
C ARG A 124 -13.00 0.44 -0.81
N ALA A 125 -12.39 -0.06 -1.89
CA ALA A 125 -11.86 -1.42 -1.97
C ALA A 125 -10.42 -1.55 -1.41
N GLY A 126 -10.03 -0.70 -0.46
CA GLY A 126 -8.68 -0.66 0.12
C GLY A 126 -8.49 -1.56 1.35
N HIS A 127 -9.35 -2.56 1.57
CA HIS A 127 -9.26 -3.42 2.75
C HIS A 127 -7.99 -4.27 2.80
N GLY A 128 -7.32 -4.50 1.66
CA GLY A 128 -6.00 -5.13 1.61
C GLY A 128 -4.95 -4.27 2.34
N ALA A 129 -4.85 -3.00 1.99
CA ALA A 129 -4.01 -2.01 2.65
C ALA A 129 -4.33 -1.86 4.13
N ILE A 130 -5.62 -1.75 4.50
CA ILE A 130 -6.04 -1.68 5.91
C ILE A 130 -5.61 -2.93 6.68
N LEU A 131 -5.78 -4.12 6.09
CA LEU A 131 -5.31 -5.36 6.72
C LEU A 131 -3.79 -5.34 6.93
N THR A 132 -3.03 -4.88 5.93
CA THR A 132 -1.55 -4.76 6.02
C THR A 132 -1.17 -3.81 7.15
N ALA A 133 -1.81 -2.66 7.22
CA ALA A 133 -1.57 -1.64 8.24
C ALA A 133 -1.94 -2.13 9.64
N LEU A 134 -3.08 -2.82 9.80
CA LEU A 134 -3.49 -3.41 11.09
C LEU A 134 -2.52 -4.50 11.55
N GLU A 135 -2.10 -5.40 10.66
CA GLU A 135 -1.11 -6.44 10.96
C GLU A 135 0.18 -5.80 11.51
N TRP A 136 0.69 -4.79 10.81
CA TRP A 136 1.88 -4.04 11.24
C TRP A 136 1.69 -3.31 12.58
N ALA A 137 0.59 -2.56 12.73
CA ALA A 137 0.27 -1.80 13.93
C ALA A 137 0.10 -2.69 15.17
N PHE A 138 -0.41 -3.91 14.98
CA PHE A 138 -0.60 -4.90 16.05
C PHE A 138 0.57 -5.85 16.24
N ARG A 139 1.69 -5.63 15.51
CA ARG A 139 2.92 -6.46 15.57
C ARG A 139 2.70 -7.90 15.12
N VAL A 140 1.78 -8.11 14.19
CA VAL A 140 1.66 -9.33 13.39
C VAL A 140 2.60 -9.19 12.21
N LEU A 141 3.69 -9.97 12.20
CA LEU A 141 4.68 -9.92 11.13
C LEU A 141 4.27 -10.84 9.98
N THR A 142 3.43 -10.35 9.09
CA THR A 142 2.98 -11.08 7.89
C THR A 142 4.17 -11.45 6.99
N PRO A 143 4.25 -12.67 6.44
CA PRO A 143 5.33 -13.06 5.51
C PRO A 143 5.43 -12.12 4.30
N VAL A 144 6.65 -11.93 3.78
CA VAL A 144 6.91 -11.02 2.64
C VAL A 144 6.12 -11.45 1.41
N ASP A 145 6.12 -12.74 1.08
CA ASP A 145 5.41 -13.29 -0.08
C ASP A 145 3.90 -13.02 -0.01
N GLU A 146 3.30 -13.12 1.19
CA GLU A 146 1.88 -12.81 1.38
C GLU A 146 1.58 -11.32 1.19
N LEU A 147 2.49 -10.45 1.64
CA LEU A 147 2.36 -9.02 1.42
C LEU A 147 2.49 -8.64 -0.05
N ILE A 148 3.50 -9.18 -0.75
CA ILE A 148 3.69 -8.94 -2.19
C ILE A 148 2.49 -9.47 -2.97
N ALA A 149 1.99 -10.67 -2.65
CA ALA A 149 0.79 -11.23 -3.28
C ALA A 149 -0.44 -10.33 -3.12
N ARG A 150 -0.55 -9.61 -1.99
CA ARG A 150 -1.61 -8.62 -1.75
C ARG A 150 -1.47 -7.40 -2.65
N ALA A 151 -0.25 -6.85 -2.77
CA ALA A 151 0.05 -5.71 -3.61
C ALA A 151 -0.16 -6.00 -5.10
N VAL A 152 0.37 -7.13 -5.59
CA VAL A 152 0.36 -7.47 -7.03
C VAL A 152 -0.99 -7.96 -7.54
N LYS A 153 -1.95 -8.28 -6.65
CA LYS A 153 -3.32 -8.67 -7.01
C LYS A 153 -4.00 -7.60 -7.87
N GLN A 154 -3.70 -6.33 -7.61
CA GLN A 154 -4.03 -5.20 -8.48
C GLN A 154 -2.72 -4.52 -8.87
N PRO A 155 -2.10 -4.92 -9.99
CA PRO A 155 -0.75 -4.50 -10.36
C PRO A 155 -0.80 -3.07 -10.87
N ASP A 156 -0.83 -2.13 -9.94
CA ASP A 156 -0.92 -0.69 -10.15
C ASP A 156 -0.15 0.02 -9.03
N GLU A 157 0.90 0.75 -9.40
CA GLU A 157 1.84 1.40 -8.47
C GLU A 157 1.18 2.52 -7.65
N GLU A 158 0.08 3.07 -8.16
CA GLU A 158 -0.71 4.10 -7.51
C GLU A 158 -1.84 3.52 -6.65
N HIS A 159 -2.03 2.20 -6.65
CA HIS A 159 -3.08 1.57 -5.86
C HIS A 159 -2.68 1.49 -4.38
N VAL A 160 -3.63 1.78 -3.48
CA VAL A 160 -3.40 1.80 -2.02
C VAL A 160 -2.80 0.49 -1.46
N ASP A 161 -3.18 -0.67 -2.01
CA ASP A 161 -2.62 -1.96 -1.57
C ASP A 161 -1.12 -2.07 -1.90
N TRP A 162 -0.72 -1.53 -3.07
CA TRP A 162 0.66 -1.51 -3.51
C TRP A 162 1.50 -0.57 -2.65
N SER A 163 1.07 0.68 -2.53
CA SER A 163 1.78 1.72 -1.77
C SER A 163 1.96 1.34 -0.30
N THR A 164 0.91 0.83 0.34
CA THR A 164 0.91 0.43 1.76
C THR A 164 1.86 -0.73 2.02
N VAL A 165 1.86 -1.74 1.14
CA VAL A 165 2.77 -2.87 1.26
C VAL A 165 4.22 -2.43 1.06
N CYS A 166 4.51 -1.63 0.04
CA CYS A 166 5.85 -1.06 -0.17
C CYS A 166 6.34 -0.29 1.07
N TRP A 167 5.49 0.59 1.61
CA TRP A 167 5.82 1.37 2.80
C TRP A 167 6.14 0.47 4.01
N ILE A 168 5.28 -0.52 4.31
CA ILE A 168 5.49 -1.42 5.45
C ILE A 168 6.76 -2.26 5.31
N LEU A 169 7.06 -2.76 4.11
CA LEU A 169 8.29 -3.52 3.88
C LEU A 169 9.54 -2.66 4.05
N THR A 170 9.47 -1.37 3.70
CA THR A 170 10.56 -0.41 3.97
C THR A 170 10.70 -0.14 5.47
N GLU A 171 9.59 0.01 6.20
CA GLU A 171 9.60 0.25 7.64
C GLU A 171 10.14 -0.92 8.48
N ARG A 172 10.13 -2.16 7.96
CA ARG A 172 10.71 -3.32 8.66
C ARG A 172 12.21 -3.21 8.88
N ARG A 173 12.94 -2.50 7.99
CA ARG A 173 14.39 -2.21 8.08
C ARG A 173 15.26 -3.42 8.46
N SER A 174 14.93 -4.61 7.95
CA SER A 174 15.66 -5.86 8.23
C SER A 174 16.26 -6.44 6.96
N PHE A 175 17.45 -7.05 7.07
CA PHE A 175 18.13 -7.69 5.95
C PHE A 175 17.32 -8.88 5.41
N GLU A 176 16.65 -9.62 6.28
CA GLU A 176 15.79 -10.75 5.91
C GLU A 176 14.60 -10.27 5.07
N THR A 177 14.00 -9.14 5.44
CA THR A 177 12.91 -8.52 4.67
C THR A 177 13.43 -8.09 3.30
N TRP A 178 14.54 -7.34 3.26
CA TRP A 178 15.14 -6.90 2.01
C TRP A 178 15.47 -8.08 1.09
N SER A 179 16.15 -9.10 1.63
CA SER A 179 16.56 -10.31 0.91
C SER A 179 15.36 -11.08 0.35
N ALA A 180 14.26 -11.19 1.12
CA ALA A 180 13.04 -11.83 0.67
C ALA A 180 12.35 -11.03 -0.45
N VAL A 181 12.30 -9.69 -0.37
CA VAL A 181 11.72 -8.87 -1.43
C VAL A 181 12.51 -9.00 -2.73
N VAL A 182 13.83 -8.80 -2.70
CA VAL A 182 14.67 -8.83 -3.92
C VAL A 182 14.79 -10.23 -4.54
N ALA A 183 14.36 -11.29 -3.84
CA ALA A 183 14.23 -12.62 -4.41
C ALA A 183 13.18 -12.69 -5.53
N HIS A 184 12.17 -11.80 -5.52
CA HIS A 184 11.13 -11.73 -6.56
C HIS A 184 11.58 -11.05 -7.87
N ARG A 185 12.84 -10.56 -7.96
CA ARG A 185 13.32 -9.88 -9.17
C ARG A 185 13.36 -10.75 -10.44
N HIS A 186 13.31 -12.07 -10.28
CA HIS A 186 13.25 -13.04 -11.40
C HIS A 186 11.91 -13.79 -11.48
N ASP A 187 10.89 -13.31 -10.77
CA ASP A 187 9.56 -13.93 -10.80
C ASP A 187 9.04 -13.96 -12.26
N PRO A 188 8.42 -15.04 -12.74
CA PRO A 188 7.84 -15.05 -14.08
C PRO A 188 6.75 -13.99 -14.28
N ASP A 189 6.09 -13.52 -13.22
CA ASP A 189 5.13 -12.43 -13.28
C ASP A 189 5.83 -11.06 -13.20
N LEU A 190 5.61 -10.23 -14.23
CA LEU A 190 6.16 -8.89 -14.31
C LEU A 190 5.68 -7.98 -13.17
N ALA A 191 4.49 -8.21 -12.62
CA ALA A 191 3.98 -7.44 -11.50
C ALA A 191 4.86 -7.58 -10.25
N HIS A 192 5.36 -8.80 -9.99
CA HIS A 192 6.29 -9.06 -8.89
C HIS A 192 7.63 -8.37 -9.10
N ARG A 193 8.20 -8.46 -10.32
CA ARG A 193 9.44 -7.76 -10.66
C ARG A 193 9.29 -6.25 -10.48
N ARG A 194 8.20 -5.69 -10.99
CA ARG A 194 7.91 -4.26 -10.87
C ARG A 194 7.76 -3.82 -9.42
N PHE A 195 7.13 -4.66 -8.58
CA PHE A 195 7.05 -4.42 -7.14
C PHE A 195 8.43 -4.32 -6.50
N VAL A 196 9.36 -5.20 -6.87
CA VAL A 196 10.75 -5.13 -6.36
C VAL A 196 11.43 -3.83 -6.75
N VAL A 197 11.29 -3.37 -8.00
CA VAL A 197 11.90 -2.11 -8.43
C VAL A 197 11.34 -0.91 -7.65
N ASP A 198 10.02 -0.83 -7.51
CA ASP A 198 9.38 0.26 -6.78
C ASP A 198 9.73 0.24 -5.28
N TYR A 199 9.84 -0.95 -4.67
CA TYR A 199 10.34 -1.12 -3.32
C TYR A 199 11.76 -0.56 -3.16
N LEU A 200 12.70 -0.94 -4.05
CA LEU A 200 14.09 -0.44 -4.01
C LEU A 200 14.14 1.08 -4.17
N ARG A 201 13.36 1.64 -5.11
CA ARG A 201 13.29 3.09 -5.32
C ARG A 201 12.75 3.84 -4.10
N LYS A 202 11.61 3.41 -3.54
CA LYS A 202 11.02 4.03 -2.35
C LYS A 202 11.93 3.90 -1.14
N ARG A 203 12.65 2.78 -1.01
CA ARG A 203 13.60 2.59 0.08
C ARG A 203 14.79 3.55 -0.01
N GLY A 204 15.38 3.74 -1.19
CA GLY A 204 16.46 4.72 -1.38
C GLY A 204 16.07 6.16 -0.99
N LEU A 205 14.79 6.52 -1.15
CA LEU A 205 14.25 7.81 -0.72
C LEU A 205 14.03 7.92 0.81
N LEU A 206 13.74 6.81 1.49
CA LEU A 206 13.33 6.79 2.91
C LEU A 206 14.44 6.35 3.88
N ASP A 207 15.39 5.55 3.40
CA ASP A 207 16.51 4.98 4.16
C ASP A 207 17.82 5.16 3.40
N THR A 208 18.52 6.25 3.68
CA THR A 208 19.83 6.57 3.08
C THR A 208 20.99 5.89 3.82
N SER A 209 20.75 4.73 4.44
CA SER A 209 21.79 4.00 5.18
C SER A 209 22.89 3.50 4.24
N PRO A 210 24.17 3.85 4.47
CA PRO A 210 25.29 3.42 3.63
C PRO A 210 25.48 1.90 3.59
N TYR A 211 24.91 1.17 4.56
CA TYR A 211 25.03 -0.29 4.66
C TYR A 211 24.45 -1.02 3.45
N TYR A 212 23.41 -0.45 2.85
CA TYR A 212 22.68 -1.08 1.76
C TYR A 212 22.99 -0.50 0.39
N GLU A 213 23.36 0.77 0.32
CA GLU A 213 23.58 1.50 -0.92
C GLU A 213 24.49 0.74 -1.91
N LYS A 214 25.63 0.23 -1.42
CA LYS A 214 26.54 -0.56 -2.25
C LYS A 214 25.92 -1.89 -2.73
N LYS A 215 25.22 -2.61 -1.86
CA LYS A 215 24.58 -3.90 -2.19
C LYS A 215 23.44 -3.71 -3.20
N GLU A 216 22.70 -2.60 -3.09
CA GLU A 216 21.65 -2.26 -4.04
C GLU A 216 22.21 -1.89 -5.40
N GLY A 217 23.26 -1.06 -5.44
CA GLY A 217 23.95 -0.75 -6.69
C GLY A 217 24.46 -2.01 -7.40
N GLU A 218 25.13 -2.90 -6.67
CA GLU A 218 25.58 -4.20 -7.21
C GLU A 218 24.41 -5.07 -7.71
N LEU A 219 23.30 -5.10 -6.97
CA LEU A 219 22.10 -5.87 -7.34
C LEU A 219 21.41 -5.30 -8.59
N LEU A 220 21.23 -3.98 -8.67
CA LEU A 220 20.62 -3.30 -9.80
C LEU A 220 21.50 -3.40 -11.06
N ALA A 221 22.82 -3.30 -10.91
CA ALA A 221 23.78 -3.53 -11.98
C ALA A 221 23.68 -4.95 -12.55
N ALA A 222 23.64 -5.96 -11.67
CA ALA A 222 23.47 -7.35 -12.09
C ALA A 222 22.11 -7.56 -12.78
N TRP A 223 21.03 -7.00 -12.23
CA TRP A 223 19.70 -7.13 -12.79
C TRP A 223 19.57 -6.45 -14.16
N ALA A 224 20.14 -5.26 -14.35
CA ALA A 224 20.17 -4.57 -15.64
C ALA A 224 20.85 -5.41 -16.76
N ALA A 225 21.84 -6.23 -16.40
CA ALA A 225 22.51 -7.12 -17.34
C ALA A 225 21.69 -8.37 -17.71
N GLU A 226 20.72 -8.76 -16.88
CA GLU A 226 19.96 -10.00 -16.98
C GLU A 226 18.51 -9.80 -17.44
N GLU A 227 17.90 -8.64 -17.15
CA GLU A 227 16.51 -8.37 -17.48
C GLU A 227 16.31 -8.26 -19.00
N THR A 228 15.25 -8.91 -19.46
CA THR A 228 14.89 -9.04 -20.88
C THR A 228 13.62 -8.27 -21.22
N ASP A 229 12.76 -8.01 -20.24
CA ASP A 229 11.59 -7.17 -20.41
C ASP A 229 11.98 -5.69 -20.45
N GLY A 230 11.62 -4.99 -21.52
CA GLY A 230 12.01 -3.59 -21.75
C GLY A 230 11.39 -2.61 -20.75
N GLU A 231 10.19 -2.89 -20.23
CA GLU A 231 9.55 -2.04 -19.24
C GLU A 231 10.21 -2.17 -17.88
N ILE A 232 10.47 -3.40 -17.44
CA ILE A 232 11.18 -3.66 -16.19
C ILE A 232 12.62 -3.14 -16.28
N LEU A 233 13.32 -3.40 -17.38
CA LEU A 233 14.69 -2.92 -17.56
C LEU A 233 14.79 -1.40 -17.50
N ALA A 234 13.86 -0.67 -18.11
CA ALA A 234 13.83 0.79 -18.00
C ALA A 234 13.67 1.24 -16.54
N LYS A 235 12.77 0.62 -15.77
CA LYS A 235 12.60 0.94 -14.35
C LYS A 235 13.84 0.56 -13.51
N VAL A 236 14.51 -0.54 -13.82
CA VAL A 236 15.75 -0.95 -13.15
C VAL A 236 16.85 0.08 -13.42
N LEU A 237 16.98 0.58 -14.64
CA LEU A 237 17.94 1.64 -14.99
C LEU A 237 17.61 2.96 -14.28
N ASP A 238 16.34 3.38 -14.26
CA ASP A 238 15.88 4.55 -13.49
C ASP A 238 16.31 4.44 -12.02
N ALA A 239 16.00 3.31 -11.36
CA ALA A 239 16.41 3.07 -9.98
C ALA A 239 17.94 3.04 -9.81
N PHE A 240 18.67 2.43 -10.76
CA PHE A 240 20.12 2.32 -10.71
C PHE A 240 20.84 3.66 -10.76
N THR A 241 20.34 4.62 -11.54
CA THR A 241 20.96 5.95 -11.68
C THR A 241 20.98 6.78 -10.38
N GLY A 242 20.19 6.37 -9.38
CA GLY A 242 20.24 6.94 -8.03
C GLY A 242 21.41 6.46 -7.17
N HIS A 243 22.23 5.51 -7.64
CA HIS A 243 23.34 4.92 -6.88
C HIS A 243 24.69 5.21 -7.55
N ASP A 244 25.69 5.62 -6.77
CA ASP A 244 27.07 5.75 -7.26
C ASP A 244 27.68 4.35 -7.51
N HIS A 245 27.82 3.96 -8.79
CA HIS A 245 28.42 2.68 -9.18
C HIS A 245 29.56 2.85 -10.20
N PRO A 246 30.73 2.22 -10.01
CA PRO A 246 31.89 2.42 -10.89
C PRO A 246 31.65 2.01 -12.35
N ASP A 247 30.79 1.02 -12.58
CA ASP A 247 30.45 0.54 -13.93
C ASP A 247 29.20 1.20 -14.52
N GLN A 248 28.69 2.29 -13.93
CA GLN A 248 27.43 2.93 -14.34
C GLN A 248 27.43 3.32 -15.82
N GLU A 249 28.49 3.99 -16.28
CA GLU A 249 28.67 4.39 -17.69
C GLU A 249 28.67 3.17 -18.62
N ALA A 250 29.40 2.12 -18.26
CA ALA A 250 29.51 0.91 -19.06
C ALA A 250 28.15 0.18 -19.20
N ILE A 251 27.37 0.15 -18.12
CA ILE A 251 26.01 -0.41 -18.11
C ILE A 251 25.08 0.45 -18.98
N GLY A 252 25.10 1.78 -18.82
CA GLY A 252 24.31 2.69 -19.65
C GLY A 252 24.58 2.50 -21.15
N LEU A 253 25.86 2.51 -21.54
CA LEU A 253 26.28 2.36 -22.93
C LEU A 253 25.84 1.03 -23.55
N ARG A 254 25.76 -0.06 -22.76
CA ARG A 254 25.27 -1.36 -23.22
C ARG A 254 23.84 -1.29 -23.78
N HIS A 255 23.03 -0.37 -23.26
CA HIS A 255 21.62 -0.25 -23.61
C HIS A 255 21.32 0.92 -24.57
N ALA A 256 22.33 1.66 -25.03
CA ALA A 256 22.17 2.80 -25.95
C ALA A 256 21.42 2.43 -27.26
N GLY A 257 21.60 1.20 -27.74
CA GLY A 257 20.95 0.65 -28.94
C GLY A 257 19.71 -0.20 -28.68
N HIS A 258 19.16 -0.22 -27.46
CA HIS A 258 18.07 -1.13 -27.10
C HIS A 258 16.81 -0.87 -27.95
N PRO A 259 16.05 -1.90 -28.40
CA PRO A 259 14.86 -1.71 -29.25
C PRO A 259 13.74 -0.93 -28.55
N ASP A 260 13.56 -1.11 -27.25
CA ASP A 260 12.57 -0.36 -26.46
C ASP A 260 13.01 1.11 -26.23
N PRO A 261 12.24 2.12 -26.69
CA PRO A 261 12.54 3.53 -26.45
C PRO A 261 12.58 3.94 -24.98
N ARG A 262 11.84 3.24 -24.09
CA ARG A 262 11.82 3.52 -22.65
C ARG A 262 13.19 3.26 -22.05
N VAL A 263 13.81 2.13 -22.41
CA VAL A 263 15.18 1.79 -21.99
C VAL A 263 16.18 2.82 -22.49
N ARG A 264 16.11 3.20 -23.77
CA ARG A 264 17.04 4.19 -24.35
C ARG A 264 16.94 5.56 -23.68
N ARG A 265 15.76 5.92 -23.17
CA ARG A 265 15.55 7.20 -22.46
C ARG A 265 16.32 7.26 -21.14
N GLU A 266 16.55 6.12 -20.50
CA GLU A 266 17.24 6.08 -19.20
C GLU A 266 18.77 6.10 -19.34
N VAL A 267 19.30 5.72 -20.51
CA VAL A 267 20.75 5.65 -20.78
C VAL A 267 21.51 6.95 -20.46
N PRO A 268 21.06 8.15 -20.86
CA PRO A 268 21.79 9.39 -20.59
C PRO A 268 21.96 9.72 -19.11
N TYR A 269 21.11 9.19 -18.22
CA TYR A 269 21.24 9.38 -16.77
C TYR A 269 22.32 8.47 -16.16
N ALA A 270 22.78 7.47 -16.92
CA ALA A 270 23.84 6.55 -16.52
C ALA A 270 25.21 6.92 -17.11
N LEU A 271 25.33 8.04 -17.84
CA LEU A 271 26.59 8.54 -18.42
C LEU A 271 27.16 9.72 -17.60
#